data_AF-A0A7C2SP34-F1
#
_entry.id   AF-A0A7C2SP34-F1
#
_cell.length_a   1.000
_cell.length_b   1.000
_cell.length_c   1.000
_cell.angle_alpha   90.00
_cell.angle_beta   90.00
_cell.angle_gamma   90.00
#
_symmetry.space_group_name_H-M   'P 1'
#
loop_
_entity.id
_entity.type
_entity.pdbx_description
1 polymer ?
#
loop_
_entity_poly.entity_id
_entity_poly.type
_entity_poly.pdbx_seq_one_letter_code
_entity_poly.pdbx_strand_id
1 'polypeptide(L)'
;MDAGNFIKTREIRLRGPHPGLTEQAVLMLAEIPGVQAAETPSPYLVRVSYDLRALCLRGILQILESWGLHLDASLWSKLRNALAFYSEDAQRET
;
A
#
# COMPACT_ATOMS: atom_id res chain seq x y z
N MET A 1 18.73 14.17 -10.79
CA MET A 1 17.43 13.45 -10.82
C MET A 1 17.20 12.91 -9.43
N ASP A 2 16.32 13.55 -8.66
CA ASP A 2 16.07 13.18 -7.25
C ASP A 2 15.23 11.90 -7.19
N ALA A 3 15.91 10.74 -7.24
CA ALA A 3 15.30 9.42 -7.16
C ALA A 3 14.42 9.24 -5.90
N GLY A 4 14.69 10.00 -4.83
CA GLY A 4 13.90 9.98 -3.59
C GLY A 4 12.47 10.51 -3.71
N ASN A 5 12.14 11.32 -4.73
CA ASN A 5 10.80 11.92 -4.84
C ASN A 5 9.72 10.90 -5.25
N PHE A 6 10.09 9.82 -5.93
CA PHE A 6 9.15 8.80 -6.42
C PHE A 6 8.95 7.65 -5.46
N ILE A 7 9.78 7.51 -4.43
CA ILE A 7 9.59 6.49 -3.40
C ILE A 7 8.56 6.99 -2.39
N LYS A 8 7.47 6.24 -2.24
CA LYS A 8 6.40 6.52 -1.28
C LYS A 8 6.36 5.41 -0.24
N THR A 9 6.17 5.79 1.02
CA THR A 9 5.93 4.85 2.12
C THR A 9 4.53 5.06 2.67
N ARG A 10 3.76 3.97 2.78
CA ARG A 10 2.37 4.00 3.25
C ARG A 10 2.11 2.90 4.26
N GLU A 11 1.29 3.24 5.23
CA GLU A 11 0.74 2.30 6.20
C GLU A 11 -0.71 1.98 5.83
N ILE A 12 -1.01 0.72 5.51
CA ILE A 12 -2.33 0.26 5.09
C ILE A 12 -2.92 -0.56 6.22
N ARG A 13 -4.06 -0.11 6.75
CA ARG A 13 -4.77 -0.80 7.82
C ARG A 13 -5.74 -1.81 7.23
N LEU A 14 -5.75 -3.00 7.80
CA LEU A 14 -6.74 -4.03 7.50
C LEU A 14 -7.86 -3.98 8.53
N ARG A 15 -9.06 -4.37 8.10
CA ARG A 15 -10.23 -4.54 8.95
C ARG A 15 -10.10 -5.86 9.72
N GLY A 16 -10.01 -5.77 11.05
CA GLY A 16 -10.21 -6.92 11.94
C GLY A 16 -11.69 -7.36 12.01
N PRO A 17 -12.00 -8.56 12.54
CA PRO A 17 -11.12 -9.50 13.27
C PRO A 17 -10.76 -10.76 12.46
N HIS A 18 -10.95 -10.75 11.14
CA HIS A 18 -10.61 -11.88 10.27
C HIS A 18 -9.10 -12.16 10.30
N PRO A 19 -8.64 -13.39 9.97
CA PRO A 19 -7.22 -13.71 9.94
C PRO A 19 -6.49 -12.62 9.14
N GLY A 20 -5.59 -11.94 9.84
CA GLY A 20 -4.92 -10.77 9.34
C GLY A 20 -3.87 -11.10 8.28
N LEU A 21 -3.03 -10.12 8.01
CA LEU A 21 -1.87 -10.27 7.16
C LEU A 21 -0.94 -11.37 7.70
N THR A 22 -0.53 -12.29 6.82
CA THR A 22 0.48 -13.29 7.12
C THR A 22 1.86 -12.80 6.70
N GLU A 23 2.93 -13.30 7.33
CA GLU A 23 4.30 -13.04 6.88
C GLU A 23 4.51 -13.46 5.42
N GLN A 24 3.85 -14.55 4.99
CA GLN A 24 3.88 -14.98 3.59
C GLN A 24 3.25 -13.95 2.65
N ALA A 25 2.13 -13.32 3.02
CA ALA A 25 1.52 -12.26 2.22
C ALA A 25 2.45 -11.03 2.10
N VAL A 26 3.20 -10.71 3.16
CA VAL A 26 4.21 -9.64 3.11
C VAL A 26 5.34 -9.99 2.14
N LEU A 27 5.85 -11.22 2.20
CA LEU A 27 6.89 -11.68 1.27
C LEU A 27 6.40 -11.64 -0.17
N MET A 28 5.18 -12.12 -0.44
CA MET A 28 4.58 -12.02 -1.76
C MET A 28 4.42 -10.57 -2.22
N LEU A 29 4.15 -9.63 -1.31
CA LEU A 29 4.03 -8.21 -1.63
C LEU A 29 5.39 -7.60 -1.98
N ALA A 30 6.45 -8.00 -1.28
CA ALA A 30 7.81 -7.54 -1.54
C ALA A 30 8.32 -7.96 -2.93
N GLU A 31 7.83 -9.08 -3.47
CA GLU A 31 8.19 -9.58 -4.80
C GLU A 31 7.49 -8.83 -5.95
N ILE A 32 6.54 -7.93 -5.66
CA ILE A 32 5.79 -7.22 -6.70
C ILE A 32 6.67 -6.13 -7.34
N PRO A 33 6.78 -6.09 -8.67
CA PRO A 33 7.56 -5.05 -9.35
C PRO A 33 7.15 -3.64 -8.91
N GLY A 34 8.12 -2.88 -8.44
CA GLY A 34 7.91 -1.53 -7.92
C GLY A 34 7.79 -1.46 -6.39
N VAL A 35 7.60 -2.56 -5.68
CA VAL A 35 7.74 -2.60 -4.21
C VAL A 35 9.22 -2.59 -3.85
N GLN A 36 9.59 -1.67 -2.95
CA GLN A 36 10.95 -1.51 -2.43
C GLN A 36 11.13 -2.21 -1.08
N ALA A 37 10.08 -2.19 -0.25
CA ALA A 37 10.05 -2.88 1.02
C ALA A 37 8.59 -3.13 1.44
N ALA A 38 8.34 -4.26 2.09
CA ALA A 38 7.07 -4.55 2.73
C ALA A 38 7.34 -5.18 4.10
N GLU A 39 6.60 -4.73 5.13
CA GLU A 39 6.69 -5.29 6.48
C GLU A 39 5.31 -5.28 7.17
N THR A 40 5.18 -6.08 8.23
CA THR A 40 3.95 -6.20 9.02
C THR A 40 4.19 -5.94 10.50
N PRO A 41 4.07 -4.68 10.96
CA PRO A 41 4.24 -4.37 12.38
C PRO A 41 3.18 -5.03 13.28
N SER A 42 2.03 -5.41 12.70
CA SER A 42 0.96 -6.15 13.38
C SER A 42 0.10 -6.89 12.34
N PRO A 43 -0.70 -7.90 12.74
CA PRO A 43 -1.58 -8.63 11.80
C PRO A 43 -2.58 -7.76 11.03
N TYR A 44 -2.79 -6.50 11.43
CA TYR A 44 -3.76 -5.59 10.81
C TYR A 44 -3.11 -4.38 10.13
N LEU A 45 -1.79 -4.39 9.96
CA LEU A 45 -1.05 -3.27 9.42
C LEU A 45 0.02 -3.75 8.44
N VAL A 46 -0.11 -3.34 7.19
CA VAL A 46 0.95 -3.45 6.19
C VAL A 46 1.69 -2.12 6.16
N ARG A 47 3.02 -2.11 6.24
CA ARG A 47 3.82 -0.96 5.83
C ARG A 47 4.52 -1.31 4.53
N VAL A 48 4.35 -0.48 3.52
CA VAL A 48 4.91 -0.70 2.17
C VAL A 48 5.61 0.55 1.68
N SER A 49 6.80 0.36 1.14
CA SER A 49 7.54 1.36 0.38
C SER A 49 7.56 0.94 -1.08
N TYR A 50 7.23 1.84 -1.99
CA TYR A 50 7.13 1.54 -3.43
C TYR A 50 7.58 2.72 -4.29
N ASP A 51 8.03 2.40 -5.50
CA ASP A 51 8.38 3.35 -6.54
C ASP A 51 7.14 3.69 -7.38
N LEU A 52 6.69 4.94 -7.29
CA LEU A 52 5.50 5.45 -7.96
C LEU A 52 5.53 5.30 -9.48
N ARG A 53 6.73 5.17 -10.08
CA ARG A 53 6.90 4.97 -11.53
C ARG A 53 6.48 3.58 -11.98
N ALA A 54 6.54 2.59 -11.09
CA ALA A 54 6.20 1.20 -11.37
C ALA A 54 4.87 0.77 -10.76
N LEU A 55 4.53 1.29 -9.57
CA LEU A 55 3.35 0.88 -8.80
C LEU A 55 2.78 2.07 -8.01
N CYS A 56 1.46 2.16 -7.86
CA CYS A 56 0.79 3.20 -7.06
C CYS A 56 0.02 2.60 -5.89
N LEU A 57 -0.41 3.44 -4.94
CA LEU A 57 -1.16 3.00 -3.78
C LEU A 57 -2.44 2.26 -4.18
N ARG A 58 -3.15 2.77 -5.20
CA ARG A 58 -4.39 2.14 -5.69
C ARG A 58 -4.16 0.71 -6.17
N GLY A 59 -3.05 0.47 -6.88
CA GLY A 59 -2.66 -0.87 -7.32
C GLY A 59 -2.35 -1.79 -6.14
N ILE A 60 -1.61 -1.29 -5.14
CA ILE A 60 -1.30 -2.05 -3.92
C ILE A 60 -2.58 -2.44 -3.17
N LEU A 61 -3.53 -1.52 -3.02
CA LEU A 61 -4.80 -1.82 -2.36
C LEU A 61 -5.58 -2.91 -3.10
N GLN A 62 -5.64 -2.85 -4.44
CA GLN A 62 -6.29 -3.87 -5.26
C GLN A 62 -5.63 -5.24 -5.14
N ILE A 63 -4.30 -5.29 -5.07
CA ILE A 63 -3.55 -6.54 -4.83
C ILE A 63 -3.94 -7.14 -3.47
N LEU A 64 -3.93 -6.34 -2.40
CA LEU A 64 -4.29 -6.81 -1.06
C LEU A 64 -5.75 -7.33 -1.03
N GLU A 65 -6.67 -6.60 -1.66
CA GLU A 65 -8.07 -7.05 -1.80
C GLU A 65 -8.18 -8.34 -2.62
N SER A 66 -7.36 -8.52 -3.66
CA SER A 66 -7.33 -9.74 -4.48
C SER A 66 -6.87 -10.99 -3.71
N TRP A 67 -6.11 -10.81 -2.62
CA TRP A 67 -5.73 -11.87 -1.70
C TRP A 67 -6.80 -12.18 -0.65
N GLY A 68 -7.96 -11.53 -0.73
CA GLY A 68 -9.05 -11.67 0.24
C GLY A 68 -8.85 -10.86 1.51
N LEU A 69 -7.89 -9.92 1.56
CA LEU A 69 -7.70 -9.05 2.71
C LEU A 69 -8.73 -7.92 2.68
N HIS A 70 -9.38 -7.70 3.82
CA HIS A 70 -10.31 -6.59 3.97
C HIS A 70 -9.58 -5.33 4.43
N LEU A 71 -9.62 -4.27 3.63
CA LEU A 71 -9.05 -2.97 4.01
C LEU A 71 -9.93 -2.25 5.03
N ASP A 72 -9.31 -1.41 5.86
CA ASP A 72 -10.05 -0.53 6.76
C ASP A 72 -10.88 0.50 5.96
N ALA A 73 -12.20 0.46 6.16
CA ALA A 73 -13.16 1.31 5.47
C ALA A 73 -13.63 2.51 6.32
N SER A 74 -12.92 2.82 7.41
CA SER A 74 -13.17 4.02 8.21
C SER A 74 -13.08 5.30 7.35
N LEU A 75 -13.80 6.35 7.75
CA LEU A 75 -13.75 7.64 7.07
C LEU A 75 -12.32 8.17 6.97
N TRP A 76 -11.54 7.99 8.03
CA TRP A 76 -10.14 8.40 8.09
C TRP A 76 -9.29 7.69 7.03
N SER A 77 -9.41 6.36 6.94
CA SER A 77 -8.68 5.58 5.94
C SER A 77 -9.08 5.97 4.51
N LYS A 78 -10.37 6.23 4.26
CA LYS A 78 -10.85 6.72 2.96
C LYS A 78 -10.27 8.08 2.58
N LEU A 79 -10.30 9.05 3.50
CA LEU A 79 -9.77 10.40 3.25
C LEU A 79 -8.26 10.37 3.01
N ARG A 80 -7.51 9.65 3.84
CA ARG A 80 -6.06 9.49 3.69
C ARG A 80 -5.69 8.84 2.35
N ASN A 81 -6.43 7.81 1.95
CA ASN A 81 -6.21 7.13 0.67
C ASN A 81 -6.58 8.06 -0.51
N ALA A 82 -7.69 8.79 -0.42
CA ALA A 82 -8.10 9.75 -1.47
C ALA A 82 -7.05 10.85 -1.69
N LEU A 83 -6.50 11.41 -0.60
CA LEU A 83 -5.41 12.39 -0.69
C LEU A 83 -4.17 11.78 -1.35
N ALA A 84 -3.79 10.57 -0.94
CA ALA A 84 -2.64 9.88 -1.52
C ALA A 84 -2.84 9.62 -3.02
N PHE A 85 -4.03 9.19 -3.44
CA PHE A 85 -4.35 8.98 -4.85
C PHE A 85 -4.22 10.27 -5.65
N TYR A 86 -4.82 11.36 -5.17
CA TYR A 86 -4.74 12.65 -5.84
C TYR A 86 -3.29 13.13 -5.99
N SER A 87 -2.48 13.04 -4.93
CA SER A 87 -1.06 13.44 -4.99
C SER A 87 -0.25 12.56 -5.92
N GLU A 88 -0.52 11.26 -5.96
CA GLU A 88 0.17 10.31 -6.84
C GLU A 88 -0.20 10.51 -8.31
N ASP A 89 -1.48 10.71 -8.60
CA ASP A 89 -1.96 10.98 -9.96
C ASP A 89 -1.35 12.29 -10.48
N ALA A 90 -1.39 13.38 -9.68
CA ALA A 90 -0.77 14.65 -10.04
C ALA A 90 0.75 14.53 -10.30
N GLN A 91 1.48 13.77 -9.48
CA GLN A 91 2.92 13.58 -9.67
C GLN A 91 3.26 12.74 -10.90
N ARG A 92 2.37 11.84 -11.33
CA ARG A 92 2.58 10.99 -12.52
C ARG A 92 2.28 11.70 -13.83
N GLU A 93 1.46 12.74 -13.79
CA GLU A 93 1.14 13.59 -14.94
C GLU A 93 2.19 14.69 -15.20
N THR A 94 3.14 14.88 -14.30
CA THR A 94 4.20 15.92 -14.37
C THR A 94 5.52 15.33 -14.86
#